data_AF-A0A2E2EHE7-F1
#
_entry.id   AF-A0A2E2EHE7-F1
#
_cell.length_a   1.000
_cell.length_b   1.000
_cell.length_c   1.000
_cell.angle_alpha   90.00
_cell.angle_beta   90.00
_cell.angle_gamma   90.00
#
_symmetry.space_group_name_H-M   'P 1'
#
loop_
_entity.id
_entity.type
_entity.pdbx_description
1 polymer ?
#
loop_
_entity_poly.entity_id
_entity_poly.type
_entity_poly.pdbx_seq_one_letter_code
_entity_poly.pdbx_strand_id
1 'polypeptide(L)'
;MKKNQNGFTLIEVLIAITILSVMMLSFISITDSTFNTADTVTKEDQEILQLETAMSRLEWDISQLYSPLYFSHPMRPDGLAENEGEIYNRLIDSYQRNNRFSLLSYDGIPIPLYKKPEKTTLVFFTSSNRRKMENVNQSRYNWIRYSLEPNDAENEEEKTASSEKTLMLIRQVLNYDIYNPEPIQWEDIKKQVLFRKIISLKIEFWNPETEKWTENIELVKNGVHLIHALRVEIVYLDPDDIEITTVRIFRPLFPEFKPEDMYKFLNAKPTNQKKNNTNNRSRNSGDNTGEESETE
;
A
#
# COMPACT_ATOMS: atom_id res chain seq x y z
N MET A 1 -17.81 -89.79 -7.76
CA MET A 1 -16.85 -88.93 -7.04
C MET A 1 -17.61 -88.02 -6.08
N LYS A 2 -17.74 -88.41 -4.80
CA LYS A 2 -18.27 -87.53 -3.75
C LYS A 2 -17.09 -86.71 -3.20
N LYS A 3 -17.11 -85.39 -3.41
CA LYS A 3 -16.15 -84.47 -2.77
C LYS A 3 -16.44 -84.47 -1.27
N ASN A 4 -15.46 -84.82 -0.44
CA ASN A 4 -15.52 -84.61 1.00
C ASN A 4 -15.72 -83.11 1.27
N GLN A 5 -16.87 -82.76 1.83
CA GLN A 5 -17.06 -81.46 2.47
C GLN A 5 -16.57 -81.59 3.91
N ASN A 6 -15.26 -81.40 4.10
CA ASN A 6 -14.72 -81.22 5.45
C ASN A 6 -15.22 -79.86 5.94
N GLY A 7 -16.10 -79.86 6.96
CA GLY A 7 -16.50 -78.64 7.64
C GLY A 7 -15.30 -77.99 8.33
N PHE A 8 -15.23 -76.66 8.29
CA PHE A 8 -14.21 -75.89 8.98
C PHE A 8 -14.19 -76.21 10.48
N THR A 9 -13.01 -76.35 11.05
CA THR A 9 -12.88 -76.57 12.49
C THR A 9 -13.17 -75.27 13.23
N LEU A 10 -13.75 -75.34 14.44
CA LEU A 10 -14.04 -74.17 15.27
C LEU A 10 -12.79 -73.30 15.50
N ILE A 11 -11.63 -73.94 15.64
CA ILE A 11 -10.33 -73.29 15.82
C ILE A 11 -9.94 -72.46 14.59
N GLU A 12 -10.16 -73.00 13.39
CA GLU A 12 -9.83 -72.34 12.12
C GLU A 12 -10.72 -71.12 11.87
N VAL A 13 -12.00 -71.20 12.23
CA VAL A 13 -12.91 -70.05 12.23
C VAL A 13 -12.47 -68.99 13.24
N LEU A 14 -12.03 -69.40 14.42
CA LEU A 14 -11.58 -68.47 15.46
C LEU A 14 -10.27 -67.76 15.07
N ILE A 15 -9.32 -68.49 14.46
CA ILE A 15 -8.09 -67.91 13.89
C ILE A 15 -8.42 -66.94 12.74
N ALA A 16 -9.38 -67.28 11.87
CA ALA A 16 -9.79 -66.39 10.79
C ALA A 16 -10.41 -65.09 11.32
N ILE A 17 -11.24 -65.16 12.35
CA ILE A 17 -11.86 -63.97 12.97
C ILE A 17 -10.81 -63.09 13.65
N THR A 18 -9.83 -63.68 14.35
CA THR A 18 -8.77 -62.89 15.01
C THR A 18 -7.89 -62.17 13.98
N ILE A 19 -7.47 -62.85 12.91
CA ILE A 19 -6.71 -62.22 11.81
C ILE A 19 -7.53 -61.08 11.18
N LEU A 20 -8.80 -61.33 10.88
CA LEU A 20 -9.69 -60.31 10.30
C LEU A 20 -9.84 -59.09 11.23
N SER A 21 -9.96 -59.31 12.55
CA SER A 21 -10.07 -58.23 13.53
C SER A 21 -8.80 -57.37 13.59
N VAL A 22 -7.60 -57.99 13.53
CA VAL A 22 -6.32 -57.26 13.52
C VAL A 22 -6.13 -56.48 12.22
N MET A 23 -6.55 -57.05 11.09
CA MET A 23 -6.53 -56.36 9.80
C MET A 23 -7.49 -55.16 9.81
N MET A 24 -8.69 -55.30 10.38
CA MET A 24 -9.65 -54.21 10.50
C MET A 24 -9.14 -53.07 11.40
N LEU A 25 -8.54 -53.39 12.55
CA LEU A 25 -7.93 -52.38 13.43
C LEU A 25 -6.78 -51.65 12.74
N SER A 26 -5.94 -52.39 12.00
CA SER A 26 -4.87 -51.78 11.19
C SER A 26 -5.42 -50.86 10.11
N PHE A 27 -6.50 -51.27 9.43
CA PHE A 27 -7.12 -50.46 8.38
C PHE A 27 -7.76 -49.19 8.94
N ILE A 28 -8.45 -49.27 10.08
CA ILE A 28 -9.01 -48.10 10.77
C ILE A 28 -7.90 -47.15 11.18
N SER A 29 -6.81 -47.64 11.79
CA SER A 29 -5.67 -46.81 12.19
C SER A 29 -5.01 -46.09 11.00
N ILE A 30 -4.79 -46.79 9.88
CA ILE A 30 -4.26 -46.18 8.66
C ILE A 30 -5.24 -45.14 8.11
N THR A 31 -6.53 -45.44 8.11
CA THR A 31 -7.57 -44.53 7.60
C THR A 31 -7.65 -43.27 8.45
N ASP A 32 -7.69 -43.38 9.78
CA ASP A 32 -7.73 -42.26 10.71
C ASP A 32 -6.45 -41.41 10.60
N SER A 33 -5.27 -42.04 10.50
CA SER A 33 -4.02 -41.30 10.29
C SER A 33 -3.99 -40.54 8.97
N THR A 34 -4.60 -41.11 7.91
CA THR A 34 -4.69 -40.47 6.60
C THR A 34 -5.65 -39.28 6.64
N PHE A 35 -6.82 -39.43 7.27
CA PHE A 35 -7.77 -38.34 7.44
C PHE A 35 -7.19 -37.20 8.28
N ASN A 36 -6.57 -37.50 9.43
CA ASN A 36 -5.96 -36.47 10.27
C ASN A 36 -4.83 -35.75 9.53
N THR A 37 -3.98 -36.47 8.78
CA THR A 37 -2.93 -35.85 7.98
C THR A 37 -3.51 -34.94 6.90
N ALA A 38 -4.54 -35.40 6.18
CA ALA A 38 -5.19 -34.59 5.15
C ALA A 38 -5.84 -33.33 5.73
N ASP A 39 -6.47 -33.43 6.90
CA ASP A 39 -7.08 -32.30 7.59
C ASP A 39 -6.03 -31.29 8.07
N THR A 40 -4.91 -31.76 8.65
CA THR A 40 -3.81 -30.88 9.08
C THR A 40 -3.19 -30.14 7.90
N VAL A 41 -2.84 -30.85 6.82
CA VAL A 41 -2.28 -30.23 5.62
C VAL A 41 -3.26 -29.21 5.01
N THR A 42 -4.56 -29.52 5.00
CA THR A 42 -5.57 -28.59 4.48
C THR A 42 -5.66 -27.32 5.32
N LYS A 43 -5.53 -27.41 6.65
CA LYS A 43 -5.51 -26.25 7.54
C LYS A 43 -4.25 -25.39 7.35
N GLU A 44 -3.09 -26.04 7.28
CA GLU A 44 -1.81 -25.37 6.98
C GLU A 44 -1.88 -24.59 5.67
N ASP A 45 -2.35 -25.24 4.60
CA ASP A 45 -2.50 -24.62 3.28
C ASP A 45 -3.44 -23.41 3.31
N GLN A 46 -4.55 -23.50 4.05
CA GLN A 46 -5.50 -22.39 4.18
C GLN A 46 -4.89 -21.19 4.90
N GLU A 47 -4.13 -21.40 5.98
CA GLU A 47 -3.49 -20.32 6.72
C GLU A 47 -2.37 -19.65 5.92
N ILE A 48 -1.54 -20.44 5.24
CA ILE A 48 -0.50 -19.93 4.33
C ILE A 48 -1.14 -19.10 3.21
N LEU A 49 -2.22 -19.61 2.59
CA LEU A 49 -2.94 -18.88 1.55
C LEU A 49 -3.53 -17.57 2.08
N GLN A 50 -4.01 -17.56 3.32
CA GLN A 50 -4.54 -16.36 3.97
C GLN A 50 -3.43 -15.32 4.17
N LEU A 51 -2.27 -15.73 4.67
CA LEU A 51 -1.09 -14.86 4.82
C LEU A 51 -0.67 -14.27 3.47
N GLU A 52 -0.52 -15.11 2.44
CA GLU A 52 -0.14 -14.67 1.09
C GLU A 52 -1.16 -13.70 0.50
N THR A 53 -2.45 -13.95 0.72
CA THR A 53 -3.52 -13.05 0.29
C THR A 53 -3.44 -11.70 1.02
N ALA A 54 -3.18 -11.71 2.33
CA ALA A 54 -3.01 -10.50 3.12
C ALA A 54 -1.81 -9.67 2.65
N MET A 55 -0.67 -10.34 2.41
CA MET A 55 0.55 -9.72 1.91
C MET A 55 0.38 -9.17 0.50
N SER A 56 -0.22 -9.94 -0.40
CA SER A 56 -0.52 -9.49 -1.76
C SER A 56 -1.47 -8.29 -1.78
N ARG A 57 -2.42 -8.24 -0.83
CA ARG A 57 -3.35 -7.11 -0.72
C ARG A 57 -2.63 -5.84 -0.27
N LEU A 58 -1.73 -5.98 0.70
CA LEU A 58 -0.89 -4.88 1.19
C LEU A 58 0.09 -4.41 0.11
N GLU A 59 0.70 -5.32 -0.65
CA GLU A 59 1.50 -4.99 -1.82
C GLU A 59 0.72 -4.19 -2.86
N TRP A 60 -0.49 -4.64 -3.22
CA TRP A 60 -1.35 -3.94 -4.17
C TRP A 60 -1.64 -2.49 -3.75
N ASP A 61 -1.91 -2.28 -2.46
CA ASP A 61 -2.24 -0.96 -1.95
C ASP A 61 -1.01 -0.04 -1.83
N ILE A 62 0.13 -0.57 -1.38
CA ILE A 62 1.39 0.19 -1.23
C ILE A 62 2.03 0.49 -2.58
N SER A 63 2.02 -0.47 -3.51
CA SER A 63 2.56 -0.30 -4.86
C SER A 63 1.88 0.85 -5.63
N GLN A 64 0.65 1.19 -5.25
CA GLN A 64 -0.14 2.27 -5.86
C GLN A 64 -0.32 3.48 -4.94
N LEU A 65 0.51 3.62 -3.90
CA LEU A 65 0.60 4.83 -3.08
C LEU A 65 0.63 6.06 -3.97
N TYR A 66 -0.24 7.02 -3.68
CA TYR A 66 -0.38 8.19 -4.52
C TYR A 66 0.04 9.43 -3.75
N SER A 67 1.00 10.15 -4.32
CA SER A 67 1.38 11.50 -3.90
C SER A 67 1.83 12.28 -5.14
N PRO A 68 1.41 13.54 -5.32
CA PRO A 68 1.93 14.38 -6.39
C PRO A 68 3.46 14.51 -6.37
N LEU A 69 4.08 14.32 -5.21
CA LEU A 69 5.53 14.40 -5.04
C LEU A 69 6.31 13.29 -5.78
N TYR A 70 5.62 12.25 -6.28
CA TYR A 70 6.25 11.24 -7.14
C TYR A 70 6.55 11.74 -8.56
N PHE A 71 5.94 12.85 -8.99
CA PHE A 71 6.07 13.35 -10.37
C PHE A 71 6.04 14.89 -10.48
N SER A 72 5.91 15.59 -9.36
CA SER A 72 5.88 17.05 -9.25
C SER A 72 6.60 17.49 -7.97
N HIS A 73 6.72 18.81 -7.74
CA HIS A 73 7.28 19.38 -6.51
C HIS A 73 6.23 20.15 -5.72
N PRO A 74 6.43 20.39 -4.41
CA PRO A 74 5.54 21.26 -3.66
C PRO A 74 5.53 22.66 -4.26
N MET A 75 4.37 23.31 -4.22
CA MET A 75 4.25 24.72 -4.57
C MET A 75 4.99 25.56 -3.52
N ARG A 76 5.77 26.54 -3.95
CA ARG A 76 6.49 27.47 -3.08
C ARG A 76 5.88 28.84 -3.32
N PRO A 77 5.53 29.59 -2.26
CA PRO A 77 5.05 30.96 -2.42
C PRO A 77 6.17 31.91 -2.88
N ASP A 78 7.43 31.47 -2.78
CA ASP A 78 8.61 32.26 -3.13
C ASP A 78 8.67 32.54 -4.64
N GLY A 79 8.42 33.78 -5.03
CA GLY A 79 8.52 34.24 -6.42
C GLY A 79 7.20 34.29 -7.19
N LEU A 80 6.06 34.12 -6.53
CA LEU A 80 4.74 34.40 -7.10
C LEU A 80 4.50 35.91 -7.21
N ALA A 81 3.80 36.34 -8.26
CA ALA A 81 3.29 37.71 -8.32
C ALA A 81 2.22 37.95 -7.24
N GLU A 82 1.99 39.20 -6.83
CA GLU A 82 1.09 39.55 -5.72
C GLU A 82 -0.33 38.97 -5.90
N ASN A 83 -0.85 39.00 -7.12
CA ASN A 83 -2.13 38.40 -7.50
C ASN A 83 -2.14 36.86 -7.42
N GLU A 84 -1.04 36.20 -7.78
CA GLU A 84 -0.90 34.74 -7.71
C GLU A 84 -0.73 34.27 -6.25
N GLY A 85 -0.07 35.07 -5.41
CA GLY A 85 0.05 34.84 -3.98
C GLY A 85 -1.29 34.86 -3.26
N GLU A 86 -2.19 35.79 -3.63
CA GLU A 86 -3.56 35.81 -3.08
C GLU A 86 -4.36 34.55 -3.46
N ILE A 87 -4.22 34.08 -4.71
CA ILE A 87 -4.89 32.85 -5.17
C ILE A 87 -4.33 31.64 -4.41
N TYR A 88 -3.01 31.55 -4.26
CA TYR A 88 -2.35 30.51 -3.48
C TYR A 88 -2.86 30.46 -2.04
N ASN A 89 -2.94 31.62 -1.37
CA ASN A 89 -3.44 31.70 0.00
C ASN A 89 -4.89 31.22 0.11
N ARG A 90 -5.76 31.59 -0.83
CA ARG A 90 -7.15 31.09 -0.84
C ARG A 90 -7.22 29.58 -1.06
N LEU A 91 -6.36 29.03 -1.91
CA LEU A 91 -6.33 27.59 -2.16
C LEU A 91 -5.80 26.81 -0.95
N ILE A 92 -4.69 27.27 -0.36
CA ILE A 92 -4.05 26.59 0.77
C ILE A 92 -4.90 26.65 2.04
N ASP A 93 -5.68 27.72 2.27
CA ASP A 93 -6.58 27.85 3.43
C ASP A 93 -7.60 26.72 3.55
N SER A 94 -8.00 26.12 2.42
CA SER A 94 -8.92 24.97 2.40
C SER A 94 -8.22 23.68 2.85
N TYR A 95 -6.91 23.55 2.60
CA TYR A 95 -6.12 22.36 2.89
C TYR A 95 -5.38 22.45 4.23
N GLN A 96 -5.02 23.65 4.72
CA GLN A 96 -4.44 23.80 6.07
C GLN A 96 -5.39 23.35 7.17
N ARG A 97 -6.71 23.45 6.94
CA ARG A 97 -7.74 22.94 7.86
C ARG A 97 -8.03 21.45 7.66
N ASN A 98 -7.48 20.84 6.63
CA ASN A 98 -7.74 19.45 6.27
C ASN A 98 -6.76 18.53 7.00
N ASN A 99 -7.29 17.49 7.66
CA ASN A 99 -6.45 16.52 8.35
C ASN A 99 -5.82 15.48 7.40
N ARG A 100 -6.22 15.45 6.13
CA ARG A 100 -5.86 14.43 5.13
C ARG A 100 -4.86 14.94 4.10
N PHE A 101 -4.80 16.24 3.89
CA PHE A 101 -3.93 16.90 2.92
C PHE A 101 -3.31 18.12 3.60
N SER A 102 -2.05 18.44 3.33
CA SER A 102 -1.37 19.56 3.97
C SER A 102 -0.94 20.66 3.01
N LEU A 103 -0.57 20.29 1.79
CA LEU A 103 0.10 21.14 0.83
C LEU A 103 -0.48 20.95 -0.57
N LEU A 104 -0.11 21.86 -1.47
CA LEU A 104 -0.40 21.75 -2.90
C LEU A 104 0.90 21.48 -3.66
N SER A 105 0.82 20.66 -4.70
CA SER A 105 1.88 20.56 -5.70
C SER A 105 1.92 21.83 -6.56
N TYR A 106 2.99 21.99 -7.34
CA TYR A 106 3.11 23.04 -8.34
C TYR A 106 1.91 23.09 -9.31
N ASP A 107 1.37 21.92 -9.65
CA ASP A 107 0.18 21.78 -10.51
C ASP A 107 -1.15 22.03 -9.78
N GLY A 108 -1.12 22.50 -8.53
CA GLY A 108 -2.30 22.75 -7.70
C GLY A 108 -3.01 21.48 -7.20
N ILE A 109 -2.33 20.34 -7.20
CA ILE A 109 -2.90 19.06 -6.75
C ILE A 109 -2.63 18.88 -5.25
N PRO A 110 -3.62 18.50 -4.42
CA PRO A 110 -3.42 18.33 -2.99
C PRO A 110 -2.50 17.15 -2.68
N ILE A 111 -1.55 17.39 -1.79
CA ILE A 111 -0.55 16.42 -1.33
C ILE A 111 -1.11 15.72 -0.09
N PRO A 112 -1.28 14.39 -0.14
CA PRO A 112 -1.83 13.64 0.98
C PRO A 112 -0.85 13.57 2.15
N LEU A 113 -1.43 13.36 3.34
CA LEU A 113 -0.71 13.22 4.58
C LEU A 113 -0.80 11.77 5.06
N TYR A 114 0.30 11.05 4.97
CA TYR A 114 0.44 9.70 5.49
C TYR A 114 0.66 9.74 6.99
N LYS A 115 -0.06 8.88 7.72
CA LYS A 115 -0.04 8.87 9.18
C LYS A 115 0.28 7.48 9.71
N LYS A 116 1.04 7.47 10.81
CA LYS A 116 1.23 6.31 11.66
C LYS A 116 0.76 6.68 13.07
N PRO A 117 -0.56 6.71 13.33
CA PRO A 117 -1.11 7.18 14.60
C PRO A 117 -0.68 6.30 15.78
N GLU A 118 -0.48 5.00 15.52
CA GLU A 118 0.00 4.01 16.48
C GLU A 118 1.12 3.20 15.85
N LYS A 119 1.88 2.44 16.66
CA LYS A 119 3.00 1.64 16.15
C LYS A 119 2.60 0.59 15.10
N THR A 120 1.38 0.06 15.22
CA THR A 120 0.81 -1.02 14.41
C THR A 120 -0.22 -0.52 13.39
N THR A 121 -0.46 0.80 13.33
CA THR A 121 -1.50 1.38 12.48
C THR A 121 -0.87 2.28 11.42
N LEU A 122 -1.24 2.06 10.16
CA LEU A 122 -0.79 2.86 9.03
C LEU A 122 -1.98 3.35 8.22
N VAL A 123 -2.03 4.66 7.99
CA VAL A 123 -3.07 5.32 7.18
C VAL A 123 -2.41 6.02 6.01
N PHE A 124 -2.86 5.69 4.80
CA PHE A 124 -2.30 6.27 3.58
C PHE A 124 -3.32 6.41 2.47
N PHE A 125 -2.95 7.22 1.48
CA PHE A 125 -3.74 7.49 0.28
C PHE A 125 -3.17 6.74 -0.92
N THR A 126 -4.02 6.10 -1.70
CA THR A 126 -3.59 5.26 -2.82
C THR A 126 -4.56 5.36 -3.99
N SER A 127 -4.09 5.02 -5.18
CA SER A 127 -4.91 4.91 -6.40
C SER A 127 -5.37 3.48 -6.68
N SER A 128 -5.30 2.60 -5.67
CA SER A 128 -5.54 1.16 -5.79
C SER A 128 -7.00 0.77 -6.04
N ASN A 129 -7.94 1.72 -5.94
CA ASN A 129 -9.36 1.44 -6.08
C ASN A 129 -9.76 1.19 -7.54
N ARG A 130 -10.43 0.07 -7.78
CA ARG A 130 -11.06 -0.26 -9.08
C ARG A 130 -12.57 -0.31 -8.90
N ARG A 131 -13.29 0.53 -9.64
CA ARG A 131 -14.75 0.50 -9.68
C ARG A 131 -15.22 -0.81 -10.32
N LYS A 132 -16.09 -1.53 -9.61
CA LYS A 132 -16.68 -2.81 -10.09
C LYS A 132 -17.97 -2.59 -10.88
N MET A 133 -18.69 -1.52 -10.56
CA MET A 133 -19.98 -1.18 -11.15
C MET A 133 -19.90 0.21 -11.76
N GLU A 134 -20.60 0.40 -12.86
CA GLU A 134 -20.79 1.71 -13.49
C GLU A 134 -21.72 2.60 -12.64
N ASN A 135 -21.56 3.92 -12.72
CA ASN A 135 -22.41 4.93 -12.05
C ASN A 135 -22.49 4.86 -10.51
N VAL A 136 -21.55 4.21 -9.84
CA VAL A 136 -21.43 4.30 -8.38
C VAL A 136 -20.60 5.51 -8.00
N ASN A 137 -21.03 6.26 -6.98
CA ASN A 137 -20.28 7.37 -6.40
C ASN A 137 -19.06 6.86 -5.61
N GLN A 138 -18.04 6.41 -6.34
CA GLN A 138 -16.77 5.93 -5.81
C GLN A 138 -15.63 6.62 -6.55
N SER A 139 -14.68 7.13 -5.79
CA SER A 139 -13.45 7.70 -6.33
C SER A 139 -12.52 6.61 -6.87
N ARG A 140 -11.64 6.98 -7.81
CA ARG A 140 -10.51 6.15 -8.23
C ARG A 140 -9.45 6.03 -7.13
N TYR A 141 -9.41 7.00 -6.22
CA TYR A 141 -8.52 6.97 -5.08
C TYR A 141 -9.26 6.54 -3.82
N ASN A 142 -8.50 6.12 -2.83
CA ASN A 142 -9.02 5.69 -1.54
C ASN A 142 -8.02 5.98 -0.42
N TRP A 143 -8.58 6.23 0.76
CA TRP A 143 -7.84 6.18 2.01
C TRP A 143 -7.91 4.76 2.56
N ILE A 144 -6.78 4.24 3.00
CA ILE A 144 -6.67 2.90 3.55
C ILE A 144 -6.07 2.99 4.94
N ARG A 145 -6.67 2.27 5.88
CA ARG A 145 -6.12 2.02 7.21
C ARG A 145 -5.82 0.54 7.35
N TYR A 146 -4.57 0.24 7.69
CA TYR A 146 -4.17 -1.04 8.25
C TYR A 146 -3.99 -0.88 9.75
N SER A 147 -4.54 -1.78 10.54
CA SER A 147 -4.39 -1.79 12.00
C SER A 147 -4.38 -3.22 12.52
N LEU A 148 -3.76 -3.43 13.68
CA LEU A 148 -3.94 -4.65 14.46
C LEU A 148 -5.05 -4.44 15.48
N GLU A 149 -6.00 -5.37 15.52
CA GLU A 149 -7.06 -5.38 16.53
C GLU A 149 -7.09 -6.74 17.25
N PRO A 150 -7.60 -6.82 18.49
CA PRO A 150 -7.77 -8.09 19.22
C PRO A 150 -8.60 -9.10 18.43
N ASN A 151 -8.26 -10.39 18.53
CA ASN A 151 -9.00 -11.44 17.84
C ASN A 151 -10.36 -11.72 18.51
N ASP A 152 -11.44 -11.28 17.87
CA ASP A 152 -12.82 -11.45 18.35
C ASP A 152 -13.34 -12.89 18.24
N ALA A 153 -12.59 -13.82 17.64
CA ALA A 153 -13.05 -15.18 17.36
C ALA A 153 -12.71 -16.21 18.47
N GLU A 154 -12.03 -15.81 19.54
CA GLU A 154 -11.92 -16.66 20.73
C GLU A 154 -13.28 -16.68 21.44
N ASN A 155 -14.11 -17.66 21.11
CA ASN A 155 -15.27 -18.02 21.91
C ASN A 155 -14.81 -18.19 23.37
N GLU A 156 -15.52 -17.58 24.31
CA GLU A 156 -15.17 -17.58 25.75
C GLU A 156 -15.05 -18.99 26.38
N GLU A 157 -15.42 -20.05 25.66
CA GLU A 157 -15.48 -21.44 26.14
C GLU A 157 -14.18 -22.25 25.92
N GLU A 158 -13.25 -21.81 25.08
CA GLU A 158 -11.95 -22.50 24.85
C GLU A 158 -10.75 -21.71 25.39
N LYS A 159 -10.88 -21.15 26.60
CA LYS A 159 -9.73 -20.66 27.37
C LYS A 159 -8.93 -21.84 27.95
N THR A 160 -8.21 -22.56 27.09
CA THR A 160 -7.04 -23.30 27.56
C THR A 160 -5.98 -22.29 28.00
N ALA A 161 -5.39 -22.52 29.18
CA ALA A 161 -4.68 -21.53 30.00
C ALA A 161 -3.31 -21.04 29.43
N SER A 162 -3.13 -21.00 28.12
CA SER A 162 -1.87 -20.63 27.46
C SER A 162 -2.03 -19.89 26.13
N SER A 163 -3.24 -19.53 25.67
CA SER A 163 -3.34 -18.75 24.42
C SER A 163 -2.78 -17.34 24.65
N GLU A 164 -1.61 -17.07 24.07
CA GLU A 164 -1.12 -15.71 23.96
C GLU A 164 -2.18 -14.88 23.24
N LYS A 165 -2.40 -13.65 23.70
CA LYS A 165 -3.44 -12.77 23.15
C LYS A 165 -3.14 -12.47 21.69
N THR A 166 -3.76 -13.22 20.78
CA THR A 166 -3.56 -13.05 19.35
C THR A 166 -4.30 -11.83 18.80
N LEU A 167 -3.77 -11.28 17.73
CA LEU A 167 -4.27 -10.10 17.03
C LEU A 167 -4.69 -10.48 15.59
N MET A 168 -5.45 -9.58 14.98
CA MET A 168 -5.89 -9.67 13.60
C MET A 168 -5.42 -8.46 12.81
N LEU A 169 -4.93 -8.69 11.60
CA LEU A 169 -4.66 -7.62 10.64
C LEU A 169 -5.97 -7.22 9.98
N ILE A 170 -6.37 -5.98 10.21
CA ILE A 170 -7.58 -5.40 9.66
C ILE A 170 -7.23 -4.35 8.64
N ARG A 171 -7.98 -4.35 7.55
CA ARG A 171 -7.93 -3.38 6.47
C ARG A 171 -9.26 -2.67 6.36
N GLN A 172 -9.23 -1.35 6.32
CA GLN A 172 -10.41 -0.50 6.12
C GLN A 172 -10.17 0.42 4.93
N VAL A 173 -11.22 0.70 4.17
CA VAL A 173 -11.13 1.49 2.93
C VAL A 173 -12.24 2.53 2.88
N LEU A 174 -11.84 3.79 2.75
CA LEU A 174 -12.73 4.88 2.40
C LEU A 174 -12.50 5.25 0.93
N ASN A 175 -13.53 5.10 0.10
CA ASN A 175 -13.48 5.37 -1.35
C ASN A 175 -14.53 6.40 -1.82
N TYR A 176 -15.25 7.02 -0.89
CA TYR A 176 -16.18 8.13 -1.13
C TYR A 176 -15.70 9.36 -0.34
N ASP A 177 -16.06 10.56 -0.80
CA ASP A 177 -15.73 11.84 -0.15
C ASP A 177 -14.27 11.94 0.35
N ILE A 178 -13.36 11.49 -0.50
CA ILE A 178 -11.94 11.34 -0.16
C ILE A 178 -11.24 12.67 0.17
N TYR A 179 -11.80 13.79 -0.32
CA TYR A 179 -11.31 15.15 -0.11
C TYR A 179 -12.00 15.89 1.04
N ASN A 180 -12.96 15.25 1.73
CA ASN A 180 -13.64 15.88 2.86
C ASN A 180 -12.60 16.31 3.93
N PRO A 181 -12.64 17.58 4.40
CA PRO A 181 -11.71 18.08 5.41
C PRO A 181 -11.86 17.43 6.79
N GLU A 182 -13.02 16.85 7.07
CA GLU A 182 -13.30 16.22 8.37
C GLU A 182 -12.44 14.96 8.59
N PRO A 183 -12.06 14.66 9.84
CA PRO A 183 -11.42 13.40 10.21
C PRO A 183 -12.24 12.21 9.72
N ILE A 184 -11.56 11.16 9.26
CA ILE A 184 -12.21 9.90 8.88
C ILE A 184 -12.65 9.21 10.18
N GLN A 185 -13.96 9.00 10.33
CA GLN A 185 -14.51 8.13 11.37
C GLN A 185 -14.32 6.68 10.93
N TRP A 186 -13.25 6.06 11.40
CA TRP A 186 -12.89 4.71 10.96
C TRP A 186 -13.81 3.65 11.55
N GLU A 187 -14.50 3.96 12.64
CA GLU A 187 -15.42 3.08 13.35
C GLU A 187 -16.62 2.71 12.47
N ASP A 188 -17.06 3.63 11.60
CA ASP A 188 -18.17 3.44 10.66
C ASP A 188 -17.74 2.74 9.36
N ILE A 189 -16.42 2.61 9.13
CA ILE A 189 -15.89 1.99 7.91
C ILE A 189 -15.80 0.48 8.10
N LYS A 190 -16.40 -0.25 7.17
CA LYS A 190 -16.36 -1.72 7.13
C LYS A 190 -14.94 -2.26 7.29
N LYS A 191 -14.75 -3.07 8.33
CA LYS A 191 -13.51 -3.81 8.62
C LYS A 191 -13.42 -5.06 7.74
N GLN A 192 -12.27 -5.23 7.10
CA GLN A 192 -11.91 -6.45 6.39
C GLN A 192 -10.78 -7.13 7.16
N VAL A 193 -11.07 -8.27 7.79
CA VAL A 193 -10.04 -9.12 8.41
C VAL A 193 -9.24 -9.76 7.28
N LEU A 194 -7.93 -9.52 7.28
CA LEU A 194 -7.03 -10.10 6.30
C LEU A 194 -6.34 -11.34 6.83
N PHE A 195 -5.83 -11.28 8.06
CA PHE A 195 -5.06 -12.36 8.67
C PHE A 195 -5.29 -12.39 10.18
N ARG A 196 -5.22 -13.57 10.79
CA ARG A 196 -5.45 -13.81 12.23
C ARG A 196 -4.17 -14.37 12.86
N LYS A 197 -4.21 -14.68 14.16
CA LYS A 197 -3.10 -15.29 14.91
C LYS A 197 -1.81 -14.47 14.89
N ILE A 198 -1.91 -13.14 14.79
CA ILE A 198 -0.74 -12.26 14.77
C ILE A 198 -0.31 -11.95 16.19
N ILE A 199 0.97 -12.13 16.49
CA ILE A 199 1.58 -11.70 17.75
C ILE A 199 2.03 -10.25 17.63
N SER A 200 2.73 -9.90 16.55
CA SER A 200 3.24 -8.55 16.36
C SER A 200 3.30 -8.12 14.88
N LEU A 201 3.20 -6.81 14.68
CA LEU A 201 3.35 -6.14 13.39
C LEU A 201 4.32 -4.97 13.56
N LYS A 202 5.42 -5.01 12.81
CA LYS A 202 6.41 -3.93 12.77
C LYS A 202 6.42 -3.31 11.38
N ILE A 203 6.27 -1.99 11.35
CA ILE A 203 6.27 -1.19 10.12
C ILE A 203 7.42 -0.20 10.19
N GLU A 204 8.34 -0.33 9.23
CA GLU A 204 9.51 0.53 9.06
C GLU A 204 9.50 1.20 7.67
N PHE A 205 9.99 2.44 7.62
CA PHE A 205 10.07 3.26 6.42
C PHE A 205 11.53 3.42 6.01
N TRP A 206 11.80 3.28 4.71
CA TRP A 206 13.13 3.51 4.14
C TRP A 206 13.45 5.01 4.10
N ASN A 207 14.55 5.40 4.73
CA ASN A 207 15.10 6.74 4.62
C ASN A 207 16.22 6.78 3.56
N PRO A 208 16.01 7.41 2.39
CA PRO A 208 17.03 7.46 1.34
C PRO A 208 18.24 8.32 1.70
N GLU A 209 18.14 9.26 2.65
CA GLU A 209 19.27 10.11 3.04
C GLU A 209 20.25 9.39 3.98
N THR A 210 19.72 8.52 4.84
CA THR A 210 20.54 7.77 5.82
C THR A 210 20.74 6.31 5.43
N GLU A 211 20.08 5.85 4.37
CA GLU A 211 20.06 4.46 3.89
C GLU A 211 19.67 3.46 4.98
N LYS A 212 18.75 3.85 5.87
CA LYS A 212 18.31 3.06 7.02
C LYS A 212 16.79 2.97 7.10
N TRP A 213 16.32 1.86 7.66
CA TRP A 213 14.94 1.66 8.04
C TRP A 213 14.65 2.36 9.36
N THR A 214 13.51 3.04 9.44
CA THR A 214 13.09 3.79 10.64
C THR A 214 11.62 3.55 10.94
N GLU A 215 11.23 3.43 12.22
CA GLU A 215 9.82 3.26 12.57
C GLU A 215 9.01 4.57 12.54
N ASN A 216 9.69 5.72 12.62
CA ASN A 216 9.05 7.02 12.62
C ASN A 216 9.11 7.65 11.22
N ILE A 217 7.95 7.82 10.61
CA ILE A 217 7.78 8.42 9.29
C ILE A 217 8.26 9.87 9.22
N GLU A 218 8.27 10.60 10.35
CA GLU A 218 8.72 12.00 10.43
C GLU A 218 10.24 12.15 10.33
N LEU A 219 11.00 11.10 10.67
CA LEU A 219 12.46 11.09 10.53
C LEU A 219 12.91 10.90 9.07
N VAL A 220 12.00 10.45 8.21
CA VAL A 220 12.24 10.36 6.77
C VAL A 220 11.95 11.73 6.19
N LYS A 221 12.90 12.28 5.41
CA LYS A 221 12.67 13.55 4.73
C LYS A 221 11.45 13.48 3.82
N ASN A 222 10.49 14.37 4.06
CA ASN A 222 9.18 14.37 3.41
C ASN A 222 8.39 13.06 3.59
N GLY A 223 8.74 12.20 4.55
CA GLY A 223 8.14 10.87 4.74
C GLY A 223 6.63 10.92 4.93
N VAL A 224 6.16 11.96 5.61
CA VAL A 224 4.73 12.25 5.86
C VAL A 224 3.95 12.47 4.55
N HIS A 225 4.63 12.79 3.44
CA HIS A 225 4.02 13.04 2.13
C HIS A 225 4.49 12.07 1.04
N LEU A 226 5.61 11.38 1.27
CA LEU A 226 6.30 10.57 0.29
C LEU A 226 6.93 9.35 0.97
N ILE A 227 6.37 8.17 0.71
CA ILE A 227 6.95 6.91 1.16
C ILE A 227 7.77 6.34 0.01
N HIS A 228 9.04 6.03 0.27
CA HIS A 228 9.94 5.43 -0.72
C HIS A 228 9.86 3.91 -0.75
N ALA A 229 9.91 3.29 0.43
CA ALA A 229 9.69 1.86 0.61
C ALA A 229 9.25 1.61 2.04
N LEU A 230 8.58 0.48 2.23
CA LEU A 230 7.99 0.08 3.51
C LEU A 230 8.37 -1.37 3.79
N ARG A 231 9.02 -1.63 4.92
CA ARG A 231 9.34 -2.96 5.40
C ARG A 231 8.30 -3.34 6.44
N VAL A 232 7.60 -4.42 6.18
CA VAL A 232 6.63 -5.01 7.11
C VAL A 232 7.20 -6.32 7.62
N GLU A 233 7.23 -6.46 8.92
CA GLU A 233 7.59 -7.68 9.62
C GLU A 233 6.38 -8.11 10.46
N ILE A 234 5.93 -9.34 10.24
CA ILE A 234 4.80 -9.95 10.95
C ILE A 234 5.30 -11.20 11.66
N VAL A 235 5.03 -11.27 12.95
CA VAL A 235 5.21 -12.48 13.76
C VAL A 235 3.83 -13.05 14.06
N TYR A 236 3.60 -14.31 13.74
CA TYR A 236 2.29 -14.97 13.87
C TYR A 236 2.45 -16.42 14.31
N LEU A 237 1.36 -17.00 14.81
CA LEU A 237 1.26 -18.42 15.17
C LEU A 237 0.69 -19.21 13.99
N ASP A 238 1.32 -20.34 13.67
CA ASP A 238 0.84 -21.29 12.67
C ASP A 238 -0.29 -22.20 13.24
N PRO A 239 -0.73 -23.25 12.52
CA PRO A 239 -1.74 -24.18 13.05
C PRO A 239 -1.29 -24.96 14.29
N ASP A 240 0.02 -25.14 14.47
CA ASP A 240 0.64 -25.88 15.57
C ASP A 240 1.09 -24.94 16.71
N ASP A 241 0.65 -23.67 16.68
CA ASP A 241 1.02 -22.60 17.61
C ASP A 241 2.54 -22.34 17.68
N ILE A 242 3.23 -22.55 16.57
CA ILE A 242 4.65 -22.21 16.41
C ILE A 242 4.77 -20.78 15.88
N GLU A 243 5.66 -20.01 16.48
CA GLU A 243 5.96 -18.64 16.03
C GLU A 243 6.70 -18.64 14.69
N ILE A 244 6.09 -18.03 13.68
CA ILE A 244 6.69 -17.79 12.38
C ILE A 244 6.85 -16.28 12.17
N THR A 245 8.03 -15.90 11.71
CA THR A 245 8.32 -14.51 11.30
C THR A 245 8.41 -14.41 9.79
N THR A 246 7.69 -13.45 9.21
CA THR A 246 7.77 -13.12 7.79
C THR A 246 8.09 -11.64 7.61
N VAL A 247 8.98 -11.34 6.68
CA VAL A 247 9.44 -9.98 6.37
C VAL A 247 9.25 -9.73 4.88
N ARG A 248 8.55 -8.65 4.53
CA ARG A 248 8.41 -8.19 3.15
C ARG A 248 8.70 -6.72 3.01
N ILE A 249 9.28 -6.37 1.87
CA ILE A 249 9.58 -4.99 1.50
C ILE A 249 8.68 -4.64 0.32
N PHE A 250 7.92 -3.56 0.49
CA PHE A 250 7.00 -3.02 -0.50
C PHE A 250 7.52 -1.68 -0.99
N ARG A 251 7.32 -1.41 -2.28
CA ARG A 251 7.71 -0.15 -2.92
C ARG A 251 6.57 0.38 -3.77
N PRO A 252 6.32 1.70 -3.79
CA PRO A 252 5.49 2.32 -4.81
C PRO A 252 6.05 2.04 -6.22
N LEU A 253 5.18 1.97 -7.22
CA LEU A 253 5.56 1.76 -8.63
C LEU A 253 5.98 3.05 -9.34
N PHE A 254 6.08 4.15 -8.61
CA PHE A 254 6.59 5.40 -9.15
C PHE A 254 8.12 5.34 -9.23
N PRO A 255 8.72 5.82 -10.33
CA PRO A 255 10.17 5.93 -10.44
C PRO A 255 10.70 6.94 -9.42
N GLU A 256 12.00 6.85 -9.11
CA GLU A 256 12.65 7.92 -8.36
C GLU A 256 12.61 9.21 -9.20
N PHE A 257 11.96 10.23 -8.65
CA PHE A 257 11.79 11.52 -9.30
C PHE A 257 12.47 12.59 -8.48
N LYS A 258 13.39 13.31 -9.11
CA LYS A 258 14.00 14.52 -8.56
C LYS A 258 13.44 15.70 -9.35
N PRO A 259 12.48 16.46 -8.80
CA PRO A 259 11.91 17.57 -9.52
C PRO A 259 12.99 18.60 -9.84
N GLU A 260 12.98 19.07 -11.08
CA GLU A 260 13.65 20.31 -11.42
C GLU A 260 12.88 21.48 -10.80
N ASP A 261 13.61 22.52 -10.40
CA ASP A 261 13.03 23.72 -9.81
C ASP A 261 12.42 24.58 -10.92
N MET A 262 11.11 24.41 -11.15
CA MET A 262 10.41 25.09 -12.25
C MET A 262 10.44 26.62 -12.12
N TYR A 263 10.58 27.16 -10.91
CA TYR A 263 10.65 28.60 -10.65
C TYR A 263 11.93 29.24 -11.23
N LYS A 264 12.98 28.45 -11.52
CA LYS A 264 14.18 28.95 -12.20
C LYS A 264 13.89 29.39 -13.63
N PHE A 265 12.93 28.76 -14.30
CA PHE A 265 12.58 29.09 -15.68
C PHE A 265 11.67 30.32 -15.77
N LEU A 266 10.79 30.52 -14.78
CA LEU A 266 9.92 31.70 -14.70
C LEU A 266 10.71 33.00 -14.45
N ASN A 267 11.79 32.92 -13.66
CA ASN A 267 12.61 34.05 -13.29
C ASN A 267 13.87 34.24 -14.16
N ALA A 268 14.06 33.40 -15.18
CA ALA A 268 15.19 33.54 -16.11
C ALA A 268 15.00 34.82 -16.94
N LYS A 269 15.69 35.91 -16.55
CA LYS A 269 15.77 37.13 -17.36
C LYS A 269 16.22 36.75 -18.77
N PRO A 270 15.56 37.24 -19.84
CA PRO A 270 15.98 36.94 -21.19
C PRO A 270 17.44 37.36 -21.34
N THR A 271 18.32 36.37 -21.54
CA THR A 271 19.72 36.62 -21.83
C THR A 271 19.75 37.47 -23.09
N ASN A 272 20.06 38.76 -22.95
CA ASN A 272 20.30 39.67 -24.06
C ASN A 272 21.44 39.07 -24.91
N GLN A 273 21.08 38.26 -25.90
CA GLN A 273 22.00 37.93 -26.98
C GLN A 273 22.37 39.25 -27.62
N LYS A 274 23.64 39.60 -27.43
CA LYS A 274 24.31 40.79 -27.96
C LYS A 274 23.82 41.10 -29.37
N LYS A 275 22.99 42.14 -29.49
CA LYS A 275 22.95 43.00 -30.67
C LYS A 275 24.34 43.63 -30.83
N ASN A 276 25.28 42.89 -31.45
CA ASN A 276 26.51 43.43 -32.01
C ASN A 276 26.48 43.25 -33.53
N ASN A 277 25.53 43.94 -34.15
CA ASN A 277 25.56 44.46 -35.52
C ASN A 277 24.74 45.74 -35.37
N THR A 278 25.25 46.95 -35.58
CA THR A 278 26.02 47.41 -36.73
C THR A 278 26.60 48.76 -36.33
N ASN A 279 27.91 48.99 -36.47
CA ASN A 279 28.49 50.33 -36.64
C ASN A 279 29.98 50.22 -36.97
N ASN A 280 30.29 50.08 -38.27
CA ASN A 280 31.38 50.77 -38.93
C ASN A 280 31.56 50.28 -40.37
N ARG A 281 31.14 51.10 -41.35
CA ARG A 281 31.99 51.50 -42.47
C ARG A 281 31.29 52.59 -43.29
N SER A 282 31.86 53.79 -43.21
CA SER A 282 31.57 54.89 -44.12
C SER A 282 32.34 54.75 -45.44
N ARG A 283 31.79 55.39 -46.49
CA ARG A 283 32.40 55.94 -47.73
C ARG A 283 32.57 55.01 -48.94
N ASN A 284 31.72 55.21 -49.95
CA ASN A 284 32.01 55.95 -51.21
C ASN A 284 30.70 55.99 -52.05
N SER A 285 30.15 57.15 -52.45
CA SER A 285 30.48 58.00 -53.62
C SER A 285 29.59 57.71 -54.83
N GLY A 286 28.96 58.77 -55.39
CA GLY A 286 28.25 58.80 -56.68
C GLY A 286 26.72 58.94 -56.51
N ASP A 287 26.10 60.12 -56.47
CA ASP A 287 25.89 61.14 -57.52
C ASP A 287 24.59 60.94 -58.33
N ASN A 288 23.95 62.07 -58.62
CA ASN A 288 22.83 62.38 -59.53
C ASN A 288 21.33 62.23 -59.14
N THR A 289 20.76 63.38 -58.73
CA THR A 289 19.73 64.22 -59.43
C THR A 289 18.31 63.72 -59.76
N GLY A 290 17.34 64.60 -59.44
CA GLY A 290 15.97 64.72 -59.99
C GLY A 290 14.89 64.75 -58.89
N GLU A 291 14.37 65.91 -58.43
CA GLU A 291 13.18 66.64 -58.97
C GLU A 291 12.01 65.67 -59.28
N GLU A 292 10.76 65.82 -58.81
CA GLU A 292 9.94 67.01 -58.52
C GLU A 292 8.60 66.58 -57.86
N SER A 293 7.92 67.54 -57.20
CA SER A 293 6.45 67.68 -56.94
C SER A 293 5.66 66.59 -56.20
N GLU A 294 5.09 66.86 -55.02
CA GLU A 294 3.75 67.49 -54.80
C GLU A 294 2.58 66.74 -55.46
N THR A 295 1.71 66.11 -54.67
CA THR A 295 0.32 66.57 -54.39
C THR A 295 -0.49 65.49 -53.64
N GLU A 296 -1.27 65.99 -52.67
CA GLU A 296 -2.55 65.50 -52.08
C GLU A 296 -2.69 64.05 -51.59
#